data_AF-A0A7Z9H4P9-F1
#
_entry.id   AF-A0A7Z9H4P9-F1
#
_cell.length_a   1.000
_cell.length_b   1.000
_cell.length_c   1.000
_cell.angle_alpha   90.00
_cell.angle_beta   90.00
_cell.angle_gamma   90.00
#
_symmetry.space_group_name_H-M   'P 1'
#
loop_
_entity.id
_entity.type
_entity.pdbx_description
1 polymer ?
#
loop_
_entity_poly.entity_id
_entity_poly.type
_entity_poly.pdbx_seq_one_letter_code
_entity_poly.pdbx_strand_id
1 'polypeptide(L)' 'MTVTCPNCRDPNSPVGKSSKHFPFCSERCRDIDLGGWIDGSYRIGQRSAEGGDLPEQESGTLED' A
#
# COMPACT_ATOMS: atom_id res chain seq x y z
N MET A 1 -7.83 -11.67 -14.69
CA MET A 1 -6.72 -10.83 -14.16
C MET A 1 -6.24 -11.44 -12.86
N THR A 2 -4.94 -11.68 -12.75
CA THR A 2 -4.26 -12.21 -11.56
C THR A 2 -3.17 -11.23 -11.12
N VAL A 3 -2.74 -11.31 -9.86
CA VAL A 3 -1.65 -10.50 -9.30
C VAL A 3 -0.66 -11.39 -8.54
N THR A 4 0.56 -10.91 -8.36
CA THR A 4 1.54 -11.55 -7.46
C THR A 4 1.23 -11.16 -6.03
N CYS A 5 1.31 -12.11 -5.09
CA CYS A 5 1.14 -11.84 -3.66
C CYS A 5 2.14 -10.75 -3.20
N PRO A 6 1.69 -9.63 -2.62
CA PRO A 6 2.58 -8.53 -2.25
C PRO A 6 3.52 -8.86 -1.08
N ASN A 7 3.13 -9.82 -0.23
CA ASN A 7 3.92 -10.26 0.91
C ASN A 7 5.06 -11.21 0.51
N CYS A 8 4.76 -12.38 -0.08
CA CYS A 8 5.78 -13.40 -0.37
C CYS A 8 6.40 -13.29 -1.76
N ARG A 9 5.75 -12.61 -2.70
CA ARG A 9 6.22 -12.38 -4.08
C ARG A 9 6.51 -13.66 -4.88
N ASP A 10 5.92 -14.79 -4.51
CA ASP A 10 6.12 -16.05 -5.21
C ASP A 10 5.53 -15.98 -6.64
N PRO A 11 6.35 -16.06 -7.70
CA PRO A 11 5.88 -16.01 -9.08
C PRO A 11 5.07 -17.26 -9.48
N ASN A 12 5.20 -18.36 -8.75
CA ASN A 12 4.48 -19.61 -9.02
C ASN A 12 3.10 -19.66 -8.37
N SER A 13 2.70 -18.62 -7.62
CA SER A 13 1.43 -18.54 -6.92
C SER A 13 0.63 -17.28 -7.32
N PRO A 14 0.13 -17.21 -8.58
CA PRO A 14 -0.70 -16.08 -9.02
C PRO A 14 -2.04 -16.06 -8.29
N VAL A 15 -2.44 -14.89 -7.78
CA VAL A 15 -3.67 -14.71 -7.00
C VAL A 15 -4.78 -14.13 -7.87
N GLY A 16 -5.88 -14.86 -8.02
CA GLY A 16 -7.08 -14.41 -8.73
C GLY A 16 -7.99 -13.55 -7.85
N LYS A 17 -8.76 -12.65 -8.47
CA LYS A 17 -9.72 -11.75 -7.77
C LYS A 17 -10.78 -12.49 -6.94
N SER A 18 -11.10 -13.73 -7.27
CA SER A 18 -12.03 -14.59 -6.52
C SER A 18 -11.38 -15.34 -5.35
N SER A 19 -10.07 -15.21 -5.15
CA SER A 19 -9.39 -15.81 -4.00
C SER A 19 -9.93 -15.23 -2.69
N LYS A 20 -10.21 -16.09 -1.72
CA LYS A 20 -10.65 -15.71 -0.36
C LYS A 20 -9.69 -14.72 0.31
N HIS A 21 -8.41 -14.79 -0.03
CA HIS A 21 -7.35 -13.97 0.57
C HIS A 21 -6.82 -12.90 -0.37
N PHE A 22 -7.46 -12.64 -1.52
CA PHE A 22 -7.01 -11.63 -2.48
C PHE A 22 -6.70 -10.28 -1.78
N PRO A 23 -5.53 -9.64 -2.03
CA PRO A 23 -4.50 -9.95 -3.05
C PRO A 23 -3.39 -10.92 -2.61
N PHE A 24 -3.53 -11.59 -1.46
CA PHE A 24 -2.55 -12.51 -0.90
C PHE A 24 -2.81 -13.97 -1.29
N CYS A 25 -1.75 -14.78 -1.33
CA CYS A 25 -1.86 -16.21 -1.65
C CYS A 25 -2.40 -17.06 -0.49
N SER A 26 -2.39 -16.55 0.74
CA SER A 26 -2.80 -17.27 1.95
C SER A 26 -3.16 -16.32 3.09
N GLU A 27 -3.89 -16.83 4.08
CA GLU A 27 -4.13 -16.16 5.37
C GLU A 27 -2.83 -15.70 6.04
N ARG A 28 -1.82 -16.59 6.10
CA ARG A 28 -0.50 -16.26 6.66
C ARG A 28 0.12 -15.02 6.01
N CYS A 29 0.03 -14.88 4.69
CA CYS A 29 0.59 -13.73 4.00
C CYS A 29 -0.16 -12.44 4.27
N ARG A 30 -1.49 -12.51 4.45
CA ARG A 30 -2.31 -11.36 4.88
C ARG A 30 -1.94 -10.92 6.29
N ASP A 31 -1.78 -11.87 7.21
CA ASP A 31 -1.55 -11.56 8.62
C ASP A 31 -0.13 -11.01 8.85
N ILE A 32 0.88 -11.47 8.09
CA ILE A 32 2.23 -10.89 8.11
C ILE A 32 2.22 -9.44 7.63
N ASP A 33 1.51 -9.16 6.53
CA ASP A 33 1.37 -7.80 6.02
C ASP A 33 0.72 -6.89 7.07
N LEU A 34 -0.37 -7.35 7.69
CA LEU A 34 -1.03 -6.64 8.79
C LEU A 34 -0.08 -6.41 9.99
N GLY A 35 0.72 -7.42 10.35
CA GLY A 35 1.75 -7.30 11.39
C GLY A 35 2.75 -6.18 11.08
N GLY A 36 3.22 -6.09 9.84
CA GLY A 36 4.13 -5.01 9.42
C GLY A 36 3.53 -3.61 9.57
N TRP A 37 2.20 -3.46 9.44
CA TRP A 37 1.51 -2.19 9.70
C TRP A 37 1.44 -1.88 11.19
N ILE A 38 1.08 -2.87 12.01
CA ILE A 38 1.01 -2.73 13.46
C ILE A 38 2.39 -2.39 14.04
N ASP A 39 3.44 -3.02 13.52
CA ASP A 39 4.82 -2.83 13.96
C ASP A 39 5.45 -1.53 13.41
N GLY A 40 4.75 -0.78 12.57
CA GLY A 40 5.27 0.45 11.97
C GLY A 40 6.42 0.23 10.98
N SER A 41 6.49 -0.96 10.37
CA SER A 41 7.54 -1.33 9.41
C SER A 41 7.36 -0.64 8.05
N TYR A 42 6.14 -0.22 7.71
CA TYR A 42 5.84 0.51 6.49
C TYR A 42 6.07 2.01 6.66
N ARG A 43 6.68 2.65 5.65
CA ARG A 43 6.91 4.09 5.60
C ARG A 43 6.35 4.65 4.31
N ILE A 44 5.64 5.77 4.40
CA ILE A 44 5.29 6.57 3.24
C ILE A 44 6.52 7.43 2.94
N GLY A 45 7.13 7.25 1.76
CA GLY A 45 8.23 8.11 1.35
C GLY A 45 7.74 9.55 1.26
N GLN A 46 8.40 10.48 1.93
CA GLN A 46 8.19 11.90 1.66
C GLN A 46 8.76 12.19 0.27
N ARG A 47 7.95 12.83 -0.58
CA ARG A 47 8.49 13.44 -1.79
C ARG A 47 9.37 14.60 -1.31
N SER A 48 10.68 14.40 -1.42
CA SER A 48 11.67 15.47 -1.33
C SER A 48 11.16 16.67 -2.14
N ALA A 49 10.95 17.81 -1.48
CA ALA A 49 10.42 19.04 -2.08
C ALA A 49 11.46 19.75 -2.97
N GLU A 50 12.27 18.98 -3.69
CA GLU A 50 13.21 19.49 -4.69
C GLU A 50 12.76 19.04 -6.08
N GLY A 51 12.05 19.93 -6.76
CA GLY A 51 11.87 19.90 -8.22
C GLY A 51 10.47 19.51 -8.71
N GLY A 52 9.51 20.42 -8.60
CA GLY A 52 8.28 20.36 -9.39
C GLY A 52 7.08 21.01 -8.72
N ASP A 53 6.83 22.27 -9.11
CA ASP A 53 5.55 23.00 -9.08
C ASP A 53 4.35 22.20 -8.54
N LEU A 54 4.14 22.27 -7.22
CA LEU A 54 2.84 21.95 -6.64
C LEU A 54 2.11 23.29 -6.52
N PRO A 55 0.88 23.45 -7.06
CA PRO A 55 0.10 24.63 -6.79
C PRO A 55 -0.14 24.70 -5.29
N GLU A 56 0.18 25.87 -4.72
CA GLU A 56 -0.03 26.20 -3.33
C GLU A 56 -1.46 25.80 -2.95
N GLN A 57 -1.59 24.84 -2.02
CA GLN A 57 -2.88 24.50 -1.46
C GLN A 57 -3.30 25.73 -0.65
N GLU A 58 -4.10 26.61 -1.27
CA GLU A 58 -4.71 27.74 -0.58
C GLU A 58 -5.47 27.17 0.61
N SER A 59 -4.89 27.34 1.80
CA SER A 59 -5.54 27.06 3.05
C SER A 59 -6.73 28.00 3.09
N GLY A 60 -7.93 27.46 2.86
CA GLY A 60 -9.17 28.21 3.03
C GLY A 60 -9.25 28.70 4.47
N THR A 61 -8.87 29.96 4.69
CA THR A 61 -9.28 30.70 5.87
C THR A 61 -10.80 30.82 5.77
N LEU A 62 -11.50 30.04 6.58
CA LEU A 62 -12.87 30.33 6.95
C LEU A 62 -12.82 31.63 7.76
N GLU A 63 -13.07 32.76 7.11
CA GLU A 63 -13.46 33.99 7.79
C GLU A 63 -14.98 33.93 8.05
N ASP A 64 -15.40 34.38 9.24
CA ASP A 64 -16.78 34.43 9.75
C ASP A 64 -17.82 35.03 8.78
#